data_AF-A0A7Y2K569-F1
#
_entry.id   AF-A0A7Y2K569-F1
#
_cell.length_a   1.000
_cell.length_b   1.000
_cell.length_c   1.000
_cell.angle_alpha   90.00
_cell.angle_beta   90.00
_cell.angle_gamma   90.00
#
_symmetry.space_group_name_H-M   'P 1'
#
loop_
_entity.id
_entity.type
_entity.pdbx_description
1 polymer ?
#
loop_
_entity_poly.entity_id
_entity_poly.type
_entity_poly.pdbx_seq_one_letter_code
_entity_poly.pdbx_strand_id
1 'polypeptide(L)'
;RDESELNKIKGLTIPVQQDNLTAESARCLHCDFICNKCVEVCPNRANVLIDSKLLSNEYKDIYQVLHIDGLCNECGNCETFCPYEGSPYFDKPTLFWKDEDFISSENDGIILISSSETISFKIRYKSKVGTIAYDKNGNVTASSFNEINSSAEFISFIKFIFEVHKNYSYLFVKI
;
A
#
# COMPACT_ATOMS: atom_id res chain seq x y z
N ARG A 1 -22.53 -6.69 4.08
CA ARG A 1 -22.56 -5.30 3.58
C ARG A 1 -21.63 -5.24 2.38
N ASP A 2 -21.89 -4.38 1.40
CA ASP A 2 -20.94 -4.08 0.33
C ASP A 2 -20.11 -2.83 0.67
N GLU A 3 -19.20 -2.47 -0.24
CA GLU A 3 -18.29 -1.34 -0.07
C GLU A 3 -19.03 0.02 0.06
N SER A 4 -20.08 0.21 -0.74
CA SER A 4 -20.87 1.43 -0.77
C SER A 4 -21.60 1.64 0.56
N GLU A 5 -22.21 0.58 1.09
CA GLU A 5 -22.91 0.62 2.37
C GLU A 5 -21.96 0.90 3.55
N LEU A 6 -20.75 0.35 3.53
CA LEU A 6 -19.75 0.64 4.56
C LEU A 6 -19.26 2.07 4.50
N ASN A 7 -19.00 2.60 3.30
CA ASN A 7 -18.52 3.98 3.15
C ASN A 7 -19.55 5.01 3.65
N LYS A 8 -20.85 4.72 3.56
CA LYS A 8 -21.92 5.61 4.07
C LYS A 8 -21.94 5.75 5.59
N ILE A 9 -21.47 4.75 6.33
CA ILE A 9 -21.53 4.75 7.80
C ILE A 9 -20.22 5.22 8.46
N LYS A 10 -19.14 5.36 7.68
CA LYS A 10 -17.86 5.85 8.18
C LYS A 10 -17.97 7.31 8.60
N GLY A 11 -17.33 7.63 9.73
CA GLY A 11 -17.34 8.98 10.30
C GLY A 11 -18.66 9.38 10.98
N LEU A 12 -19.69 8.53 10.98
CA LEU A 12 -20.92 8.78 11.71
C LEU A 12 -20.72 8.50 13.21
N THR A 13 -20.99 9.50 14.05
CA THR A 13 -20.99 9.36 15.50
C THR A 13 -22.33 8.81 15.98
N ILE A 14 -22.50 7.50 15.90
CA ILE A 14 -23.69 6.80 16.42
C ILE A 14 -23.40 6.38 17.87
N PRO A 15 -24.27 6.70 18.85
CA PRO A 15 -24.10 6.25 20.25
C PRO A 15 -24.17 4.74 20.39
N VAL A 16 -23.49 4.20 21.41
CA VAL A 16 -23.53 2.76 21.76
C VAL A 16 -24.96 2.31 22.04
N GLN A 17 -25.36 1.18 21.47
CA GLN A 17 -26.68 0.57 21.61
C GLN A 17 -26.61 -0.67 22.53
N GLN A 18 -26.53 -0.46 23.84
CA GLN A 18 -26.28 -1.55 24.80
C GLN A 18 -27.36 -2.65 24.80
N ASP A 19 -28.63 -2.28 24.66
CA ASP A 19 -29.76 -3.22 24.75
C ASP A 19 -30.25 -3.74 23.39
N ASN A 20 -29.65 -3.28 22.30
CA ASN A 20 -30.06 -3.66 20.95
C ASN A 20 -28.85 -4.10 20.12
N LEU A 21 -28.53 -5.40 20.21
CA LEU A 21 -27.38 -6.00 19.53
C LEU A 21 -27.44 -5.83 18.00
N THR A 22 -28.64 -5.85 17.41
CA THR A 22 -28.81 -5.62 15.97
C THR A 22 -28.38 -4.19 15.61
N ALA A 23 -28.85 -3.20 16.37
CA ALA A 23 -28.47 -1.80 16.17
C ALA A 23 -26.98 -1.56 16.48
N GLU A 24 -26.41 -2.22 17.49
CA GLU A 24 -24.99 -2.11 17.82
C GLU A 24 -24.11 -2.72 16.72
N SER A 25 -24.47 -3.91 16.23
CA SER A 25 -23.75 -4.55 15.11
C SER A 25 -23.76 -3.67 13.85
N ALA A 26 -24.79 -2.82 13.69
CA ALA A 26 -24.87 -1.93 12.56
C ALA A 26 -23.79 -0.83 12.56
N ARG A 27 -23.11 -0.58 13.68
CA ARG A 27 -21.99 0.38 13.80
C ARG A 27 -20.66 -0.21 13.34
N CYS A 28 -20.56 -1.53 13.15
CA CYS A 28 -19.33 -2.19 12.71
C CYS A 28 -18.92 -1.76 11.29
N LEU A 29 -17.64 -1.42 11.12
CA LEU A 29 -17.05 -0.99 9.85
C LEU A 29 -16.48 -2.13 8.98
N HIS A 30 -16.65 -3.40 9.40
CA HIS A 30 -16.19 -4.60 8.66
C HIS A 30 -14.75 -4.47 8.16
N CYS A 31 -13.80 -4.28 9.08
CA CYS A 31 -12.38 -4.18 8.73
C CYS A 31 -11.82 -5.45 8.09
N ASP A 32 -12.48 -6.59 8.30
CA ASP A 32 -12.25 -7.88 7.63
C ASP A 32 -12.64 -7.89 6.15
N PHE A 33 -13.49 -6.97 5.73
CA PHE A 33 -13.91 -6.79 4.34
C PHE A 33 -13.18 -5.63 3.66
N ILE A 34 -12.95 -4.51 4.37
CA ILE A 34 -12.21 -3.36 3.86
C ILE A 34 -11.11 -2.96 4.83
N CYS A 35 -9.87 -3.23 4.42
CA CYS A 35 -8.69 -2.72 5.11
C CYS A 35 -8.29 -1.36 4.54
N ASN A 36 -8.79 -0.27 5.11
CA ASN A 36 -8.41 1.09 4.69
C ASN A 36 -8.28 2.11 5.84
N LYS A 37 -8.35 1.66 7.10
CA LYS A 37 -8.41 2.58 8.25
C LYS A 37 -7.19 3.48 8.36
N CYS A 38 -6.00 2.95 8.05
CA CYS A 38 -4.74 3.70 8.03
C CYS A 38 -4.72 4.88 7.05
N VAL A 39 -5.52 4.81 5.98
CA VAL A 39 -5.68 5.88 4.98
C VAL A 39 -6.62 6.96 5.52
N GLU A 40 -7.67 6.56 6.23
CA GLU A 40 -8.68 7.49 6.76
C GLU A 40 -8.20 8.29 7.98
N VAL A 41 -7.32 7.71 8.80
CA VAL A 41 -6.83 8.33 10.04
C VAL A 41 -5.50 9.05 9.88
N CYS A 42 -4.83 8.91 8.73
CA CYS A 42 -3.54 9.53 8.51
C CYS A 42 -3.72 11.05 8.30
N PRO A 43 -3.19 11.90 9.20
CA PRO A 43 -3.36 13.35 9.09
C PRO A 43 -2.62 13.92 7.88
N ASN A 44 -1.54 13.27 7.44
CA ASN A 44 -0.71 13.72 6.32
C ASN A 44 -1.05 13.03 4.98
N ARG A 45 -2.05 12.13 4.97
CA ARG A 45 -2.41 11.32 3.79
C ARG A 45 -1.25 10.52 3.19
N ALA A 46 -0.35 10.04 4.04
CA ALA A 46 0.81 9.25 3.65
C ALA A 46 0.45 7.80 3.23
N ASN A 47 -0.72 7.29 3.61
CA ASN A 47 -1.20 5.98 3.15
C ASN A 47 -2.21 6.18 2.01
N VAL A 48 -2.05 5.44 0.91
CA VAL A 48 -2.89 5.53 -0.28
C VAL A 48 -3.47 4.15 -0.63
N LEU A 49 -4.74 4.12 -1.05
CA LEU A 49 -5.38 2.91 -1.56
C LEU A 49 -5.02 2.68 -3.02
N ILE A 50 -4.58 1.46 -3.30
CA ILE A 50 -4.35 0.93 -4.65
C ILE A 50 -5.46 -0.08 -4.92
N ASP A 51 -6.28 0.17 -5.94
CA ASP A 51 -7.39 -0.72 -6.30
C ASP A 51 -6.85 -2.06 -6.81
N SER A 52 -7.18 -3.15 -6.10
CA SER A 52 -6.68 -4.46 -6.46
C SER A 52 -7.27 -5.01 -7.75
N LYS A 53 -8.37 -4.44 -8.26
CA LYS A 53 -8.92 -4.78 -9.59
C LYS A 53 -8.00 -4.34 -10.72
N LEU A 54 -7.14 -3.34 -10.47
CA LEU A 54 -6.07 -2.93 -11.38
C LEU A 54 -4.82 -3.79 -11.22
N LEU A 55 -4.73 -4.53 -10.12
CA LEU A 55 -3.67 -5.48 -9.85
C LEU A 55 -4.05 -6.85 -10.44
N SER A 56 -3.07 -7.74 -10.58
CA SER A 56 -3.35 -9.13 -10.95
C SER A 56 -4.43 -9.74 -10.04
N ASN A 57 -5.19 -10.73 -10.54
CA ASN A 57 -6.21 -11.50 -9.78
C ASN A 57 -5.64 -12.30 -8.58
N GLU A 58 -4.45 -11.95 -8.10
CA GLU A 58 -3.69 -12.62 -7.04
C GLU A 58 -4.05 -12.06 -5.65
N TYR A 59 -4.65 -10.86 -5.57
CA TYR A 59 -5.05 -10.22 -4.33
C TYR A 59 -6.51 -10.55 -3.97
N LYS A 60 -6.75 -10.92 -2.71
CA LYS A 60 -8.10 -11.21 -2.19
C LYS A 60 -8.82 -9.94 -1.73
N ASP A 61 -8.08 -9.00 -1.17
CA ASP A 61 -8.64 -7.74 -0.68
C ASP A 61 -8.91 -6.80 -1.84
N ILE A 62 -9.97 -6.00 -1.75
CA ILE A 62 -10.37 -5.02 -2.77
C ILE A 62 -9.38 -3.85 -2.91
N TYR A 63 -8.55 -3.62 -1.89
CA TYR A 63 -7.51 -2.60 -1.88
C TYR A 63 -6.21 -3.17 -1.33
N GLN A 64 -5.10 -2.71 -1.91
CA GLN A 64 -3.80 -2.73 -1.29
C GLN A 64 -3.47 -1.33 -0.76
N VAL A 65 -2.56 -1.24 0.21
CA VAL A 65 -2.13 0.05 0.79
C VAL A 65 -0.68 0.29 0.42
N LEU A 66 -0.41 1.46 -0.14
CA LEU A 66 0.94 1.98 -0.38
C LEU A 66 1.21 3.10 0.63
N HIS A 67 2.33 3.02 1.34
CA HIS A 67 2.81 4.10 2.20
C HIS A 67 3.73 5.03 1.40
N ILE A 68 3.68 6.34 1.65
CA ILE A 68 4.51 7.36 1.00
C ILE A 68 5.35 8.03 2.06
N ASP A 69 6.65 7.76 2.03
CA ASP A 69 7.58 8.18 3.07
C ASP A 69 7.64 9.71 3.21
N GLY A 70 7.80 10.43 2.10
CA GLY A 70 7.93 11.88 2.09
C GLY A 70 6.70 12.67 2.56
N LEU A 71 5.57 12.00 2.86
CA LEU A 71 4.40 12.61 3.50
C LEU A 71 4.28 12.23 4.98
N CYS A 72 4.94 11.16 5.41
CA CYS A 72 4.84 10.65 6.76
C CYS A 72 5.70 11.47 7.72
N ASN A 73 5.23 11.62 8.95
CA ASN A 73 5.99 12.20 10.06
C ASN A 73 6.03 11.25 11.26
N GLU A 74 5.75 9.96 11.03
CA GLU A 74 5.76 8.91 12.04
C GLU A 74 4.87 9.20 13.26
N CYS A 75 3.76 9.92 13.08
CA CYS A 75 2.85 10.27 14.18
C CYS A 75 2.13 9.08 14.85
N GLY A 76 2.24 7.86 14.31
CA GLY A 76 1.66 6.65 14.91
C GLY A 76 0.13 6.52 14.80
N ASN A 77 -0.58 7.46 14.17
CA ASN A 77 -2.04 7.37 14.03
C ASN A 77 -2.47 6.10 13.29
N CYS A 78 -1.80 5.76 12.20
CA CYS A 78 -2.19 4.59 11.42
C CYS A 78 -1.96 3.26 12.15
N GLU A 79 -0.97 3.19 13.04
CA GLU A 79 -0.73 2.06 13.95
C GLU A 79 -1.79 2.01 15.05
N THR A 80 -2.01 3.13 15.75
CA THR A 80 -2.97 3.23 16.87
C THR A 80 -4.39 2.81 16.48
N PHE A 81 -4.82 3.15 15.27
CA PHE A 81 -6.16 2.84 14.76
C PHE A 81 -6.21 1.60 13.87
N CYS A 82 -5.10 0.86 13.73
CA CYS A 82 -5.11 -0.40 12.99
C CYS A 82 -6.00 -1.41 13.74
N PRO A 83 -7.01 -2.00 13.08
CA PRO A 83 -7.85 -3.03 13.71
C PRO A 83 -7.11 -4.38 13.81
N TYR A 84 -5.93 -4.48 13.22
CA TYR A 84 -5.01 -5.62 13.30
C TYR A 84 -3.76 -5.21 14.08
N GLU A 85 -2.97 -6.18 14.55
CA GLU A 85 -1.65 -5.92 15.12
C GLU A 85 -0.65 -5.59 14.00
N GLY A 86 -0.61 -4.33 13.58
CA GLY A 86 0.34 -3.85 12.57
C GLY A 86 0.50 -2.33 12.58
N SER A 87 1.63 -1.89 12.03
CA SER A 87 2.09 -0.51 11.93
C SER A 87 2.14 -0.12 10.45
N PRO A 88 1.04 0.37 9.85
CA PRO A 88 0.92 0.51 8.40
C PRO A 88 1.96 1.43 7.74
N TYR A 89 2.52 2.40 8.46
CA TYR A 89 3.61 3.25 7.97
C TYR A 89 4.94 2.49 7.81
N PHE A 90 5.08 1.33 8.45
CA PHE A 90 6.27 0.49 8.45
C PHE A 90 6.04 -0.82 7.66
N ASP A 91 4.92 -1.49 7.91
CA ASP A 91 4.62 -2.82 7.37
C ASP A 91 4.19 -2.81 5.88
N LYS A 92 3.63 -1.69 5.41
CA LYS A 92 3.14 -1.60 4.03
C LYS A 92 4.29 -1.17 3.09
N PRO A 93 4.28 -1.64 1.83
CA PRO A 93 5.25 -1.18 0.85
C PRO A 93 5.37 0.33 0.83
N THR A 94 6.59 0.82 1.00
CA THR A 94 6.87 2.26 1.05
C THR A 94 7.36 2.75 -0.30
N LEU A 95 6.75 3.82 -0.82
CA LEU A 95 7.26 4.60 -1.93
C LEU A 95 8.13 5.72 -1.38
N PHE A 96 9.39 5.72 -1.80
CA PHE A 96 10.36 6.77 -1.50
C PHE A 96 10.51 7.71 -2.68
N TRP A 97 10.63 9.01 -2.37
CA TRP A 97 10.92 10.04 -3.38
C TRP A 97 12.41 10.35 -3.48
N LYS A 98 13.15 10.21 -2.39
CA LYS A 98 14.59 10.47 -2.31
C LYS A 98 15.37 9.22 -1.95
N ASP A 99 16.58 9.11 -2.49
CA ASP A 99 17.46 7.98 -2.20
C ASP A 99 18.02 8.05 -0.76
N GLU A 100 18.18 9.26 -0.22
CA GLU A 100 18.58 9.50 1.17
C GLU A 100 17.58 8.87 2.15
N ASP A 101 16.29 9.19 1.98
CA ASP A 101 15.19 8.65 2.78
C ASP A 101 15.11 7.12 2.67
N PHE A 102 15.25 6.60 1.44
CA PHE A 102 15.32 5.16 1.20
C PHE A 102 16.46 4.54 2.00
N ILE A 103 17.66 5.11 1.99
CA ILE A 103 18.85 4.57 2.68
C ILE A 103 18.70 4.64 4.21
N SER A 104 18.15 5.71 4.75
CA SER A 104 17.98 5.88 6.20
C SER A 104 16.81 5.10 6.79
N SER A 105 15.88 4.62 5.95
CA SER A 105 14.72 3.83 6.37
C SER A 105 14.97 2.33 6.36
N GLU A 106 14.35 1.61 7.29
CA GLU A 106 14.32 0.14 7.31
C GLU A 106 13.14 -0.45 6.50
N ASN A 107 12.17 0.37 6.08
CA ASN A 107 10.95 -0.10 5.42
C ASN A 107 11.25 -0.77 4.09
N ASP A 108 10.57 -1.90 3.84
CA ASP A 108 10.50 -2.48 2.50
C ASP A 108 9.72 -1.54 1.56
N GLY A 109 10.18 -1.44 0.32
CA GLY A 109 9.68 -0.40 -0.56
C GLY A 109 10.44 -0.20 -1.85
N ILE A 110 10.14 0.91 -2.52
CA ILE A 110 10.60 1.22 -3.87
C ILE A 110 11.02 2.68 -4.02
N ILE A 111 11.97 2.89 -4.92
CA ILE A 111 12.31 4.21 -5.46
C ILE A 111 12.42 4.11 -6.98
N LEU A 112 11.83 5.06 -7.70
CA LEU A 112 11.89 5.14 -9.16
C LEU A 112 13.25 5.69 -9.61
N ILE A 113 13.99 4.94 -10.42
CA ILE A 113 15.28 5.34 -10.98
C ILE A 113 15.07 6.05 -12.32
N SER A 114 14.35 5.41 -13.23
CA SER A 114 14.12 5.92 -14.60
C SER A 114 12.79 5.43 -15.16
N SER A 115 12.19 6.22 -16.06
CA SER A 115 10.92 5.92 -16.73
C SER A 115 10.89 6.35 -18.21
N SER A 116 12.04 6.69 -18.82
CA SER A 116 12.10 7.22 -20.19
C SER A 116 12.04 6.15 -21.27
N GLU A 117 12.97 5.19 -21.25
CA GLU A 117 13.05 4.08 -22.22
C GLU A 117 12.68 2.75 -21.57
N THR A 118 13.26 2.50 -20.41
CA THR A 118 12.95 1.39 -19.51
C THR A 118 12.49 1.95 -18.17
N ILE A 119 11.50 1.29 -17.57
CA ILE A 119 11.02 1.67 -16.24
C ILE A 119 11.84 0.88 -15.23
N SER A 120 12.60 1.54 -14.38
CA SER A 120 13.51 0.88 -13.43
C SER A 120 13.31 1.38 -12.02
N PHE A 121 13.36 0.47 -11.06
CA PHE A 121 13.23 0.75 -9.64
C PHE A 121 14.39 0.14 -8.86
N LYS A 122 14.80 0.83 -7.80
CA LYS A 122 15.52 0.21 -6.69
C LYS A 122 14.48 -0.21 -5.66
N ILE A 123 14.63 -1.44 -5.17
CA ILE A 123 13.65 -2.14 -4.34
C ILE A 123 14.37 -2.61 -3.07
N ARG A 124 13.71 -2.44 -1.92
CA ARG A 124 13.99 -3.21 -0.70
C ARG A 124 12.85 -4.22 -0.51
N TYR A 125 13.18 -5.50 -0.47
CA TYR A 125 12.22 -6.58 -0.23
C TYR A 125 12.80 -7.58 0.79
N LYS A 126 12.10 -7.77 1.91
CA LYS A 126 12.57 -8.55 3.05
C LYS A 126 13.97 -8.12 3.46
N SER A 127 14.16 -6.81 3.57
CA SER A 127 15.42 -6.12 3.91
C SER A 127 16.56 -6.29 2.89
N LYS A 128 16.36 -6.99 1.77
CA LYS A 128 17.35 -7.10 0.68
C LYS A 128 17.15 -5.98 -0.32
N VAL A 129 18.23 -5.25 -0.62
CA VAL A 129 18.22 -4.18 -1.61
C VAL A 129 18.67 -4.70 -2.97
N GLY A 130 17.97 -4.28 -4.02
CA GLY A 130 18.28 -4.64 -5.39
C GLY A 130 17.59 -3.73 -6.40
N THR A 131 17.65 -4.10 -7.66
CA THR A 131 17.04 -3.36 -8.76
C THR A 131 16.22 -4.27 -9.65
N ILE A 132 15.17 -3.70 -10.24
CA ILE A 132 14.38 -4.34 -11.28
C ILE A 132 14.12 -3.35 -12.42
N ALA A 133 14.05 -3.85 -13.65
CA ALA A 133 13.71 -3.08 -14.83
C ALA A 133 12.59 -3.77 -15.62
N TYR A 134 11.69 -2.97 -16.17
CA TYR A 134 10.54 -3.38 -16.95
C TYR A 134 10.59 -2.75 -18.35
N ASP A 135 10.05 -3.47 -19.33
CA ASP A 135 9.65 -2.87 -20.60
C ASP A 135 8.34 -2.07 -20.46
N LYS A 136 7.90 -1.43 -21.55
CA LYS A 136 6.65 -0.64 -21.57
C LYS A 136 5.39 -1.47 -21.35
N ASN A 137 5.46 -2.78 -21.52
CA ASN A 137 4.35 -3.71 -21.36
C ASN A 137 4.29 -4.32 -19.95
N GLY A 138 5.29 -4.06 -19.10
CA GLY A 138 5.38 -4.59 -17.75
C GLY A 138 6.12 -5.91 -17.63
N ASN A 139 6.78 -6.38 -18.70
CA ASN A 139 7.65 -7.55 -18.61
C ASN A 139 8.97 -7.16 -17.98
N VAL A 140 9.45 -8.00 -17.06
CA VAL A 140 10.76 -7.80 -16.42
C VAL A 140 11.87 -8.06 -17.45
N THR A 141 12.73 -7.08 -17.66
CA THR A 141 13.86 -7.14 -18.58
C THR A 141 15.19 -7.38 -17.86
N ALA A 142 15.30 -6.96 -16.60
CA ALA A 142 16.43 -7.23 -15.73
C ALA A 142 15.98 -7.25 -14.26
N SER A 143 16.60 -8.10 -13.45
CA SER A 143 16.35 -8.20 -12.01
C SER A 143 17.62 -8.64 -11.28
N SER A 144 17.90 -8.04 -10.12
CA SER A 144 18.94 -8.53 -9.21
C SER A 144 18.43 -9.59 -8.22
N PHE A 145 17.14 -9.94 -8.26
CA PHE A 145 16.50 -10.88 -7.37
C PHE A 145 16.27 -12.23 -8.05
N ASN A 146 16.73 -13.32 -7.41
CA ASN A 146 16.51 -14.69 -7.88
C ASN A 146 15.09 -15.17 -7.56
N GLU A 147 14.43 -14.52 -6.59
CA GLU A 147 13.06 -14.75 -6.14
C GLU A 147 12.05 -14.64 -7.29
N ILE A 148 12.37 -13.92 -8.37
CA ILE A 148 11.54 -13.81 -9.58
C ILE A 148 11.19 -15.16 -10.22
N ASN A 149 12.03 -16.18 -10.02
CA ASN A 149 11.83 -17.51 -10.59
C ASN A 149 11.22 -18.52 -9.60
N SER A 150 11.02 -18.13 -8.34
CA SER A 150 10.75 -19.09 -7.26
C SER A 150 9.73 -18.62 -6.22
N SER A 151 9.37 -17.34 -6.19
CA SER A 151 8.48 -16.77 -5.17
C SER A 151 7.27 -16.09 -5.81
N ALA A 152 6.08 -16.70 -5.65
CA ALA A 152 4.82 -16.11 -6.09
C ALA A 152 4.57 -14.75 -5.41
N GLU A 153 4.90 -14.63 -4.13
CA GLU A 153 4.79 -13.39 -3.35
C GLU A 153 5.65 -12.26 -3.95
N PHE A 154 6.91 -12.54 -4.27
CA PHE A 154 7.78 -11.55 -4.90
C PHE A 154 7.29 -11.17 -6.30
N ILE A 155 6.81 -12.15 -7.08
CA ILE A 155 6.21 -11.90 -8.40
C ILE A 155 4.97 -10.97 -8.29
N SER A 156 4.08 -11.21 -7.32
CA SER A 156 2.93 -10.35 -7.07
C SER A 156 3.36 -8.94 -6.62
N PHE A 157 4.41 -8.84 -5.81
CA PHE A 157 4.97 -7.56 -5.37
C PHE A 157 5.54 -6.73 -6.52
N ILE A 158 6.34 -7.33 -7.41
CA ILE A 158 6.89 -6.61 -8.56
C ILE A 158 5.82 -6.24 -9.61
N LYS A 159 4.76 -7.04 -9.75
CA LYS A 159 3.59 -6.66 -10.55
C LYS A 159 2.85 -5.48 -9.93
N PHE A 160 2.67 -5.48 -8.61
CA PHE A 160 2.08 -4.37 -7.88
C PHE A 160 2.84 -3.07 -8.12
N ILE A 161 4.17 -3.10 -8.01
CA ILE A 161 5.03 -1.93 -8.27
C ILE A 161 4.78 -1.35 -9.68
N PHE A 162 4.75 -2.20 -10.70
CA PHE A 162 4.53 -1.77 -12.07
C PHE A 162 3.13 -1.19 -12.28
N GLU A 163 2.08 -1.82 -11.75
CA GLU A 163 0.70 -1.32 -11.86
C GLU A 163 0.48 -0.01 -11.08
N VAL A 164 1.15 0.16 -9.93
CA VAL A 164 1.16 1.45 -9.22
C VAL A 164 1.80 2.53 -10.09
N HIS A 165 2.97 2.26 -10.69
CA HIS A 165 3.60 3.22 -11.60
C HIS A 165 2.74 3.57 -12.82
N LYS A 166 2.05 2.58 -13.39
CA LYS A 166 1.21 2.76 -14.58
C LYS A 166 -0.08 3.54 -14.29
N ASN A 167 -0.79 3.20 -13.21
CA ASN A 167 -2.12 3.75 -12.92
C ASN A 167 -2.10 4.91 -11.91
N TYR A 168 -1.02 5.03 -11.14
CA TYR A 168 -0.82 6.04 -10.08
C TYR A 168 0.50 6.81 -10.28
N SER A 169 0.87 7.09 -11.53
CA SER A 169 2.13 7.76 -11.89
C SER A 169 2.37 9.10 -11.18
N TYR A 170 1.30 9.80 -10.81
CA TYR A 170 1.34 11.05 -10.05
C TYR A 170 1.95 10.92 -8.64
N LEU A 171 2.06 9.69 -8.10
CA LEU A 171 2.71 9.42 -6.82
C LEU A 171 4.25 9.46 -6.92
N PHE A 172 4.82 9.30 -8.12
CA PHE A 172 6.28 9.24 -8.35
C PHE A 172 6.83 10.64 -8.61
N VAL A 173 6.89 11.46 -7.55
CA VAL A 173 7.41 12.81 -7.61
C VAL A 173 8.94 12.79 -7.53
N LYS A 174 9.60 13.55 -8.42
CA LYS A 174 11.02 13.86 -8.29
C LYS A 174 11.15 15.15 -7.48
N ILE A 175 11.79 15.06 -6.31
CA ILE A 175 12.01 16.17 -5.38
C ILE A 175 13.51 16.40 -5.25
#